data_AF-A0A2V9V012-F1
#
_entry.id   AF-A0A2V9V012-F1
#
_cell.length_a   1.000
_cell.length_b   1.000
_cell.length_c   1.000
_cell.angle_alpha   90.00
_cell.angle_beta   90.00
_cell.angle_gamma   90.00
#
_symmetry.space_group_name_H-M   'P 1'
#
loop_
_entity.id
_entity.type
_entity.pdbx_description
1 polymer ?
#
loop_
_entity_poly.entity_id
_entity_poly.type
_entity_poly.pdbx_seq_one_letter_code
_entity_poly.pdbx_strand_id
1 'polypeptide(L)'
;MPQHDAANTTMNSGKGEMSGNVPAADKKFMREAAEGGLAEVELGKLATEKASSEEVKKFGQRMVDDHSKANEELKQLASSKN
;
A
#
# COMPACT_ATOMS: atom_id res chain seq x y z
N MET A 1 24.09 -17.98 31.30
CA MET A 1 24.61 -16.61 31.49
C MET A 1 23.42 -15.68 31.59
N PRO A 2 23.06 -15.21 32.80
CA PRO A 2 21.96 -14.26 32.98
C PRO A 2 22.50 -12.88 33.34
N GLN A 3 22.16 -11.86 32.55
CA GLN A 3 22.01 -10.48 33.03
C GLN A 3 20.88 -9.83 32.21
N HIS A 4 19.66 -9.92 32.71
CA HIS A 4 18.57 -9.02 32.38
C HIS A 4 18.23 -8.29 33.67
N ASP A 5 18.73 -7.07 33.82
CA ASP A 5 18.29 -6.14 34.86
C ASP A 5 17.45 -5.03 34.23
N ALA A 6 16.35 -4.75 34.90
CA ALA A 6 15.23 -3.94 34.48
C ALA A 6 15.43 -2.44 34.73
N ALA A 7 14.80 -1.60 33.90
CA ALA A 7 14.12 -0.34 34.26
C ALA A 7 13.70 0.36 32.95
N ASN A 8 12.42 0.30 32.57
CA ASN A 8 11.35 1.21 32.98
C ASN A 8 11.26 2.51 32.15
N THR A 9 10.06 2.74 31.62
CA THR A 9 9.46 4.02 31.23
C THR A 9 10.06 4.75 30.03
N THR A 10 9.29 4.78 28.95
CA THR A 10 8.65 6.03 28.48
C THR A 10 7.57 5.67 27.46
N MET A 11 6.32 5.63 27.91
CA MET A 11 5.20 5.99 27.03
C MET A 11 5.36 7.48 26.75
N ASN A 12 5.58 7.84 25.49
CA ASN A 12 5.36 9.22 25.06
C ASN A 12 4.39 9.21 23.88
N SER A 13 3.12 9.45 24.22
CA SER A 13 2.12 10.00 23.31
C SER A 13 2.58 11.37 22.83
N GLY A 14 3.46 11.37 21.83
CA GLY A 14 3.83 12.56 21.09
C GLY A 14 2.89 12.73 19.90
N LYS A 15 1.92 13.62 20.05
CA LYS A 15 1.18 14.25 18.95
C LYS A 15 2.20 14.93 18.04
N GLY A 16 2.75 14.17 17.10
CA GLY A 16 3.74 14.63 16.14
C GLY A 16 3.05 15.48 15.10
N GLU A 17 3.29 16.78 15.20
CA GLU A 17 2.94 17.76 14.18
C GLU A 17 3.38 17.26 12.80
N MET A 18 2.45 17.30 11.84
CA MET A 18 2.70 17.07 10.42
C MET A 18 3.70 18.10 9.92
N SER A 19 4.99 17.81 10.10
CA SER A 19 6.04 18.45 9.32
C SER A 19 5.78 18.09 7.86
N GLY A 20 5.57 19.11 7.02
CA GLY A 20 5.15 19.01 5.61
C GLY A 20 6.18 18.35 4.67
N ASN A 21 7.02 17.45 5.19
CA ASN A 21 7.97 16.68 4.43
C ASN A 21 7.68 15.19 4.64
N VAL A 22 7.14 14.54 3.60
CA VAL A 22 6.92 13.08 3.60
C VAL A 22 8.26 12.38 3.81
N PRO A 23 8.39 11.50 4.82
CA PRO A 23 9.59 10.69 5.02
C PRO A 23 10.01 9.98 3.73
N ALA A 24 11.31 9.84 3.49
CA ALA A 24 11.81 9.16 2.29
C ALA A 24 11.31 7.70 2.19
N ALA A 25 11.10 7.04 3.34
CA ALA A 25 10.51 5.71 3.43
C ALA A 25 9.07 5.69 2.89
N ASP A 26 8.25 6.67 3.26
CA ASP A 26 6.87 6.79 2.79
C ASP A 26 6.83 7.07 1.28
N LYS A 27 7.70 7.95 0.77
CA LYS A 27 7.82 8.19 -0.69
C LYS A 27 8.20 6.91 -1.44
N LYS A 28 9.15 6.13 -0.90
CA LYS A 28 9.57 4.84 -1.47
C LYS A 28 8.40 3.84 -1.47
N PHE A 29 7.71 3.70 -0.34
CA PHE A 29 6.55 2.83 -0.23
C PHE A 29 5.45 3.22 -1.22
N MET A 30 5.13 4.51 -1.35
CA MET A 30 4.11 4.99 -2.28
C MET A 30 4.47 4.70 -3.74
N ARG A 31 5.76 4.78 -4.11
CA ARG A 31 6.21 4.37 -5.45
C ARG A 31 6.04 2.87 -5.67
N GLU A 32 6.53 2.05 -4.73
CA GLU A 32 6.46 0.58 -4.84
C GLU A 32 5.01 0.08 -4.85
N ALA A 33 4.15 0.67 -4.03
CA ALA A 33 2.72 0.36 -4.02
C ALA A 33 2.03 0.73 -5.35
N ALA A 34 2.40 1.87 -5.96
CA ALA A 34 1.87 2.25 -7.27
C ALA A 34 2.33 1.29 -8.38
N GLU A 35 3.61 0.93 -8.39
CA GLU A 35 4.16 -0.03 -9.36
C GLU A 35 3.52 -1.42 -9.20
N GLY A 36 3.41 -1.92 -7.97
CA GLY A 36 2.76 -3.20 -7.65
C GLY A 36 1.28 -3.20 -8.02
N GLY A 37 0.54 -2.16 -7.64
CA GLY A 37 -0.88 -2.05 -7.93
C GLY A 37 -1.18 -1.99 -9.42
N LEU A 38 -0.33 -1.37 -10.24
CA LEU A 38 -0.48 -1.39 -11.71
C LEU A 38 -0.26 -2.79 -12.28
N ALA A 39 0.72 -3.53 -11.76
CA ALA A 39 0.96 -4.91 -12.17
C ALA A 39 -0.21 -5.83 -11.79
N GLU A 40 -0.80 -5.64 -10.61
CA GLU A 40 -1.96 -6.40 -10.15
C GLU A 40 -3.21 -6.10 -10.98
N VAL A 41 -3.41 -4.85 -11.41
CA VAL A 41 -4.49 -4.50 -12.36
C VAL A 41 -4.30 -5.24 -13.67
N GLU A 42 -3.09 -5.26 -14.24
CA GLU A 42 -2.85 -5.94 -15.50
C GLU A 42 -3.01 -7.46 -15.38
N LEU A 43 -2.56 -8.04 -14.26
CA LEU A 43 -2.80 -9.44 -13.94
C LEU A 43 -4.31 -9.75 -13.82
N GLY A 44 -5.07 -8.85 -13.19
CA GLY A 44 -6.53 -8.94 -13.09
C GLY A 44 -7.20 -8.97 -14.46
N LYS A 45 -6.78 -8.11 -15.39
CA LYS A 45 -7.29 -8.12 -16.78
C LYS A 45 -6.98 -9.43 -17.49
N LEU A 46 -5.75 -9.92 -17.37
CA LEU A 46 -5.37 -11.21 -17.95
C LEU A 46 -6.21 -12.36 -17.37
N ALA A 47 -6.48 -12.36 -16.07
CA ALA A 47 -7.37 -13.34 -15.45
C ALA A 47 -8.80 -13.24 -15.98
N THR A 48 -9.34 -12.02 -16.14
CA THR A 48 -10.68 -11.81 -16.73
C THR A 48 -10.76 -12.27 -18.19
N GLU A 49 -9.72 -12.03 -18.98
CA GLU A 49 -9.70 -12.35 -20.42
C GLU A 49 -9.40 -13.82 -20.72
N LYS A 50 -8.52 -14.45 -19.95
CA LYS A 50 -7.95 -15.76 -20.28
C LYS A 50 -8.50 -16.92 -19.45
N ALA A 51 -9.12 -16.64 -18.30
CA ALA A 51 -9.61 -17.73 -17.46
C ALA A 51 -10.80 -18.46 -18.09
N SER A 52 -10.84 -19.77 -17.92
CA SER A 52 -11.99 -20.59 -18.33
C SER A 52 -13.05 -20.72 -17.22
N SER A 53 -12.66 -20.56 -15.94
CA SER A 53 -13.59 -20.55 -14.81
C SER A 53 -14.21 -19.17 -14.63
N GLU A 54 -15.53 -19.13 -14.49
CA GLU A 54 -16.28 -17.91 -14.21
C GLU A 54 -15.92 -17.31 -12.84
N GLU A 55 -15.56 -18.13 -11.85
CA GLU A 55 -15.09 -17.61 -10.55
C GLU A 55 -13.76 -16.88 -10.69
N VAL A 56 -12.85 -17.40 -11.51
CA VAL A 56 -11.54 -16.77 -11.75
C VAL A 56 -11.71 -15.47 -12.54
N LYS A 57 -12.61 -15.41 -13.53
CA LYS A 57 -12.92 -14.15 -14.22
C LYS A 57 -13.48 -13.09 -13.27
N LYS A 58 -14.44 -13.48 -12.40
CA LYS A 58 -15.01 -12.57 -11.38
C LYS A 58 -13.97 -12.12 -10.36
N PHE A 59 -12.99 -12.96 -10.05
CA PHE A 59 -11.86 -12.59 -9.20
C PHE A 59 -10.95 -11.59 -9.93
N GLY A 60 -10.60 -11.85 -11.19
CA GLY A 60 -9.83 -10.93 -12.02
C GLY A 60 -10.48 -9.55 -12.13
N GLN A 61 -11.80 -9.50 -12.35
CA GLN A 61 -12.54 -8.23 -12.40
C GLN A 61 -12.46 -7.47 -11.07
N ARG A 62 -12.63 -8.16 -9.94
CA ARG A 62 -12.48 -7.54 -8.61
C ARG A 62 -11.07 -7.00 -8.39
N MET A 63 -10.03 -7.73 -8.82
CA MET A 63 -8.66 -7.22 -8.76
C MET A 63 -8.50 -5.92 -9.58
N VAL A 64 -9.05 -5.88 -10.80
CA VAL A 64 -9.00 -4.66 -11.62
C VAL A 64 -9.68 -3.50 -10.90
N ASP A 65 -10.89 -3.71 -10.39
CA ASP A 65 -11.70 -2.65 -9.78
C ASP A 65 -11.04 -2.11 -8.50
N ASP A 66 -10.66 -3.01 -7.59
CA ASP A 66 -10.13 -2.65 -6.28
C ASP A 66 -8.74 -2.00 -6.39
N HIS A 67 -7.84 -2.60 -7.17
CA HIS A 67 -6.47 -2.06 -7.30
C HIS A 67 -6.43 -0.80 -8.16
N SER A 68 -7.29 -0.64 -9.17
CA SER A 68 -7.38 0.62 -9.93
C SER A 68 -7.82 1.77 -9.03
N LYS A 69 -8.80 1.53 -8.14
CA LYS A 69 -9.24 2.52 -7.16
C LYS A 69 -8.13 2.87 -6.17
N ALA A 70 -7.46 1.86 -5.62
CA ALA A 70 -6.34 2.08 -4.70
C ALA A 70 -5.20 2.88 -5.33
N ASN A 71 -4.86 2.60 -6.60
CA ASN A 71 -3.84 3.35 -7.34
C ASN A 71 -4.22 4.84 -7.53
N GLU A 72 -5.48 5.13 -7.82
CA GLU A 72 -5.96 6.50 -7.96
C GLU A 72 -5.92 7.25 -6.63
N GLU A 73 -6.35 6.62 -5.53
CA GLU A 73 -6.25 7.19 -4.17
C GLU A 73 -4.78 7.44 -3.78
N LEU A 74 -3.89 6.49 -4.08
CA LEU A 74 -2.46 6.61 -3.81
C LEU A 74 -1.82 7.76 -4.60
N LYS A 75 -2.23 7.94 -5.86
CA LYS A 75 -1.78 9.06 -6.72
C LYS A 75 -2.25 10.41 -6.18
N GLN A 76 -3.48 10.50 -5.69
CA GLN A 76 -4.00 11.71 -5.06
C GLN A 76 -3.24 12.02 -3.77
N LEU A 77 -2.97 11.00 -2.95
CA LEU A 77 -2.17 11.16 -1.74
C LEU A 77 -0.75 11.64 -2.06
N ALA A 78 -0.10 11.06 -3.07
CA ALA A 78 1.23 11.47 -3.54
C ALA A 78 1.24 12.93 -3.99
N SER A 79 0.22 13.34 -4.75
CA SER A 79 0.09 14.71 -5.27
C SER A 79 -0.14 15.73 -4.16
N SER A 80 -0.88 15.36 -3.09
CA SER A 80 -1.17 16.24 -1.95
C SER A 80 0.00 16.47 -1.00
N LYS A 81 1.09 15.68 -1.13
CA LYS A 81 2.23 15.70 -0.21
C LYS A 81 3.57 16.00 -0.88
N ASN A 82 3.55 16.50 -2.12
CA ASN A 82 4.71 16.95 -2.89
C ASN A 82 4.95 18.44 -2.75
#